data_AF-A0A3N5QWG0-F1
#
_entry.id   AF-A0A3N5QWG0-F1
#
_cell.length_a   1.000
_cell.length_b   1.000
_cell.length_c   1.000
_cell.angle_alpha   90.00
_cell.angle_beta   90.00
_cell.angle_gamma   90.00
#
_symmetry.space_group_name_H-M   'P 1'
#
loop_
_entity.id
_entity.type
_entity.pdbx_description
1 polymer ?
#
loop_
_entity_poly.entity_id
_entity_poly.type
_entity_poly.pdbx_seq_one_letter_code
_entity_poly.pdbx_strand_id
1 'polypeptide(L)'
;MTDILARESAHKDFDAETYVKILIAVAKADKDNGPREFDYVKKQAQRLGIDTEMLWIEIDKRFSFSQLKISRATALAVIRDCIILASLDGNFTLAEKERTYAYAAEMNIPRSEAEFLEQWVADYHDLKKRWAKLLEGYLI
;
A
#
# COMPACT_ATOMS: atom_id res chain seq x y z
N MET A 1 -10.71 -6.09 -26.21
CA MET A 1 -11.59 -7.06 -25.50
C MET A 1 -10.86 -7.74 -24.34
N THR A 2 -9.56 -8.03 -24.46
CA THR A 2 -8.69 -8.60 -23.41
C THR A 2 -8.57 -7.74 -22.15
N ASP A 3 -8.57 -6.42 -22.31
CA ASP A 3 -8.33 -5.44 -21.24
C ASP A 3 -9.53 -5.24 -20.28
N ILE A 4 -10.75 -5.48 -20.77
CA ILE A 4 -11.99 -5.41 -19.97
C ILE A 4 -12.12 -6.68 -19.12
N LEU A 5 -11.82 -7.85 -19.70
CA LEU A 5 -11.85 -9.12 -18.97
C LEU A 5 -10.76 -9.20 -17.88
N ALA A 6 -9.57 -8.63 -18.13
CA ALA A 6 -8.50 -8.52 -17.13
C ALA A 6 -8.87 -7.57 -15.97
N ARG A 7 -9.58 -6.46 -16.28
CA ARG A 7 -10.13 -5.55 -15.27
C ARG A 7 -11.23 -6.22 -14.43
N GLU A 8 -12.15 -6.95 -15.05
CA GLU A 8 -13.22 -7.67 -14.35
C GLU A 8 -12.71 -8.81 -13.46
N SER A 9 -11.66 -9.54 -13.88
CA SER A 9 -11.07 -10.61 -13.07
C SER A 9 -10.28 -10.07 -11.87
N ALA A 10 -9.49 -9.00 -12.07
CA ALA A 10 -8.74 -8.37 -10.99
C ALA A 10 -9.63 -7.76 -9.91
N HIS A 11 -10.82 -7.25 -10.30
CA HIS A 11 -11.80 -6.71 -9.35
C HIS A 11 -12.53 -7.79 -8.54
N LYS A 12 -12.72 -8.99 -9.11
CA LYS A 12 -13.37 -10.12 -8.42
C LYS A 12 -12.49 -10.78 -7.35
N ASP A 13 -11.17 -10.70 -7.52
CA ASP A 13 -10.24 -11.34 -6.60
C ASP A 13 -9.74 -10.40 -5.49
N PHE A 14 -9.99 -9.09 -5.59
CA PHE A 14 -9.57 -8.14 -4.55
C PHE A 14 -10.44 -8.28 -3.28
N ASP A 15 -9.78 -8.51 -2.15
CA ASP A 15 -10.38 -8.59 -0.82
C ASP A 15 -10.05 -7.31 -0.06
N ALA A 16 -11.03 -6.42 0.00
CA ALA A 16 -10.92 -5.12 0.64
C ALA A 16 -10.69 -5.22 2.16
N GLU A 17 -11.30 -6.19 2.82
CA GLU A 17 -11.19 -6.34 4.27
C GLU A 17 -9.80 -6.85 4.64
N THR A 18 -9.32 -7.89 3.96
CA THR A 18 -7.95 -8.40 4.13
C THR A 18 -6.92 -7.32 3.81
N TYR A 19 -7.13 -6.55 2.74
CA TYR A 19 -6.29 -5.40 2.39
C TYR A 19 -6.17 -4.40 3.54
N VAL A 20 -7.30 -3.92 4.08
CA VAL A 20 -7.30 -2.94 5.18
C VAL A 20 -6.66 -3.53 6.44
N LYS A 21 -6.97 -4.79 6.77
CA LYS A 21 -6.39 -5.46 7.95
C LYS A 21 -4.87 -5.50 7.90
N ILE A 22 -4.31 -5.82 6.73
CA ILE A 22 -2.86 -5.87 6.56
C ILE A 22 -2.25 -4.47 6.64
N LEU A 23 -2.86 -3.47 6.00
CA LEU A 23 -2.37 -2.08 6.12
C LEU A 23 -2.35 -1.59 7.57
N ILE A 24 -3.35 -1.95 8.38
CA ILE A 24 -3.36 -1.66 9.81
C ILE A 24 -2.22 -2.37 10.54
N ALA A 25 -2.02 -3.66 10.27
CA ALA A 25 -0.94 -4.44 10.88
C ALA A 25 0.44 -3.83 10.57
N VAL A 26 0.69 -3.49 9.30
CA VAL A 26 1.93 -2.83 8.87
C VAL A 26 2.08 -1.47 9.55
N ALA A 27 1.03 -0.65 9.54
CA ALA A 27 1.05 0.67 10.17
C ALA A 27 1.39 0.59 11.68
N LYS A 28 0.92 -0.45 12.37
CA LYS A 28 1.19 -0.69 13.80
C LYS A 28 2.54 -1.35 14.12
N ALA A 29 3.12 -2.08 13.16
CA ALA A 29 4.37 -2.79 13.36
C ALA A 29 5.56 -1.81 13.41
N ASP A 30 5.47 -0.72 12.66
CA ASP A 30 6.47 0.35 12.70
C ASP A 30 6.21 1.29 13.89
N LYS A 31 7.27 1.54 14.68
CA LYS A 31 7.19 2.40 15.87
C LYS A 31 7.29 3.88 15.52
N ASP A 32 7.81 4.18 14.34
CA ASP A 32 8.02 5.54 13.86
C ASP A 32 6.77 6.06 13.13
N ASN A 33 5.80 5.19 12.83
CA ASN A 33 4.52 5.58 12.27
C ASN A 33 3.72 6.43 13.25
N GLY A 34 3.24 7.56 12.77
CA GLY A 34 2.48 8.54 13.52
C GLY A 34 1.07 8.78 12.96
N PRO A 35 0.48 9.95 13.24
CA PRO A 35 -0.88 10.27 12.79
C PRO A 35 -1.07 10.27 11.28
N ARG A 36 -0.02 10.51 10.48
CA ARG A 36 -0.12 10.63 9.02
C ARG A 36 -0.34 9.27 8.35
N GLU A 37 0.32 8.24 8.85
CA GLU A 37 0.19 6.86 8.38
C GLU A 37 -1.18 6.31 8.75
N PHE A 38 -1.66 6.63 9.96
CA PHE A 38 -3.03 6.33 10.37
C PHE A 38 -4.07 6.99 9.46
N ASP A 39 -3.92 8.29 9.17
CA ASP A 39 -4.80 9.02 8.27
C ASP A 39 -4.82 8.43 6.86
N TYR A 40 -3.67 7.93 6.40
CA TYR A 40 -3.58 7.24 5.11
C TYR A 40 -4.41 5.96 5.11
N VAL A 41 -4.21 5.07 6.09
CA VAL A 41 -4.97 3.80 6.20
C VAL A 41 -6.47 4.07 6.34
N LYS A 42 -6.85 5.07 7.16
CA LYS A 42 -8.25 5.51 7.30
C LYS A 42 -8.85 5.95 5.97
N LYS A 43 -8.13 6.75 5.18
CA LYS A 43 -8.58 7.18 3.84
C LYS A 43 -8.75 6.01 2.87
N GLN A 44 -7.85 5.02 2.91
CA GLN A 44 -7.98 3.84 2.04
C GLN A 44 -9.22 3.01 2.38
N ALA A 45 -9.47 2.77 3.67
CA ALA A 45 -10.65 2.04 4.09
C ALA A 45 -11.96 2.78 3.82
N GLN A 46 -12.00 4.10 4.03
CA GLN A 46 -13.17 4.93 3.70
C GLN A 46 -13.55 4.83 2.22
N ARG A 47 -12.56 4.81 1.31
CA ARG A 47 -12.80 4.61 -0.14
C ARG A 47 -13.42 3.25 -0.47
N LEU A 48 -13.22 2.27 0.40
CA LEU A 48 -13.72 0.91 0.28
C LEU A 48 -14.99 0.67 1.11
N GLY A 49 -15.49 1.69 1.83
CA GLY A 49 -16.66 1.56 2.71
C GLY A 49 -16.42 0.72 3.96
N ILE A 50 -15.16 0.57 4.40
CA ILE A 50 -14.79 -0.24 5.58
C ILE A 50 -14.62 0.67 6.80
N ASP A 51 -15.23 0.28 7.92
CA ASP A 51 -15.03 0.93 9.21
C ASP A 51 -13.69 0.50 9.84
N THR A 52 -12.75 1.45 9.90
CA THR A 52 -11.41 1.23 10.45
C THR A 52 -11.33 1.27 11.97
N GLU A 53 -12.29 1.87 12.67
CA GLU A 53 -12.12 2.12 14.10
C GLU A 53 -12.16 0.81 14.90
N MET A 54 -13.08 -0.09 14.58
CA MET A 54 -13.13 -1.42 15.20
C MET A 54 -11.95 -2.29 14.79
N LEU A 55 -11.61 -2.34 13.48
CA LEU A 55 -10.47 -3.13 12.99
C LEU A 55 -9.14 -2.66 13.62
N TRP A 56 -8.99 -1.37 13.84
CA TRP A 56 -7.80 -0.83 14.49
C TRP A 56 -7.68 -1.26 15.95
N ILE A 57 -8.77 -1.54 16.66
CA ILE A 57 -8.68 -2.05 18.04
C ILE A 57 -8.33 -3.53 18.03
N GLU A 58 -8.93 -4.30 17.12
CA GLU A 58 -8.86 -5.76 17.07
C GLU A 58 -7.50 -6.31 16.58
N ILE A 59 -6.86 -5.63 15.62
CA ILE A 59 -5.66 -6.15 14.98
C ILE A 59 -4.44 -5.95 15.87
N ASP A 60 -3.81 -7.05 16.28
CA ASP A 60 -2.55 -7.02 17.03
C ASP A 60 -1.38 -6.61 16.12
N LYS A 61 -0.38 -5.91 16.67
CA LYS A 61 0.86 -5.55 15.94
C LYS A 61 1.71 -6.75 15.51
N ARG A 62 1.44 -7.93 16.06
CA ARG A 62 2.08 -9.22 15.71
C ARG A 62 1.25 -10.00 14.68
N PHE A 63 0.24 -9.38 14.09
CA PHE A 63 -0.56 -10.01 13.06
C PHE A 63 0.34 -10.48 11.90
N SER A 64 0.49 -11.79 11.77
CA SER A 64 1.16 -12.40 10.62
C SER A 64 0.10 -12.76 9.59
N PHE A 65 0.37 -12.40 8.36
CA PHE A 65 -0.49 -12.72 7.22
C PHE A 65 0.04 -13.89 6.39
N SER A 66 1.11 -14.56 6.84
CA SER A 66 1.69 -15.77 6.22
C SER A 66 0.71 -16.94 6.06
N GLN A 67 -0.33 -17.00 6.91
CA GLN A 67 -1.34 -18.05 6.88
C GLN A 67 -2.61 -17.64 6.12
N LEU A 68 -2.72 -16.38 5.69
CA LEU A 68 -3.88 -15.90 4.95
C LEU A 68 -3.75 -16.27 3.48
N LYS A 69 -4.86 -16.76 2.90
CA LYS A 69 -4.96 -16.91 1.46
C LYS A 69 -5.23 -15.53 0.84
N ILE A 70 -4.16 -14.80 0.52
CA ILE A 70 -4.25 -13.48 -0.08
C ILE A 70 -4.23 -13.62 -1.60
N SER A 71 -5.19 -12.99 -2.27
CA SER A 71 -5.17 -12.95 -3.73
C SER A 71 -4.02 -12.09 -4.23
N ARG A 72 -3.57 -12.35 -5.46
CA ARG A 72 -2.51 -11.56 -6.08
C ARG A 72 -2.87 -10.07 -6.18
N ALA A 73 -4.13 -9.76 -6.50
CA ALA A 73 -4.61 -8.38 -6.59
C ALA A 73 -4.51 -7.66 -5.24
N THR A 74 -4.94 -8.32 -4.16
CA THR A 74 -4.83 -7.79 -2.79
C THR A 74 -3.36 -7.60 -2.39
N ALA A 75 -2.52 -8.61 -2.61
CA ALA A 75 -1.11 -8.56 -2.23
C ALA A 75 -0.37 -7.39 -2.91
N LEU A 76 -0.52 -7.25 -4.24
CA LEU A 76 0.11 -6.14 -4.97
C LEU A 76 -0.42 -4.76 -4.52
N ALA A 77 -1.71 -4.66 -4.21
CA ALA A 77 -2.27 -3.43 -3.66
C ALA A 77 -1.70 -3.08 -2.28
N VAL A 78 -1.54 -4.08 -1.40
CA VAL A 78 -0.90 -3.89 -0.09
C VAL A 78 0.54 -3.43 -0.26
N ILE A 79 1.35 -4.11 -1.08
CA ILE A 79 2.77 -3.76 -1.25
C ILE A 79 2.92 -2.35 -1.82
N ARG A 80 2.14 -1.97 -2.84
CA ARG A 80 2.11 -0.60 -3.36
C ARG A 80 1.84 0.42 -2.25
N ASP A 81 0.82 0.17 -1.42
CA ASP A 81 0.44 1.10 -0.36
C ASP A 81 1.41 1.12 0.82
N CYS A 82 2.13 0.02 1.08
CA CYS A 82 3.25 0.00 2.04
C CYS A 82 4.39 0.90 1.57
N ILE A 83 4.73 0.87 0.28
CA ILE A 83 5.75 1.76 -0.30
C ILE A 83 5.31 3.22 -0.19
N ILE A 84 4.04 3.52 -0.49
CA ILE A 84 3.49 4.88 -0.34
C ILE A 84 3.57 5.34 1.11
N LEU A 85 3.14 4.50 2.06
CA LEU A 85 3.20 4.78 3.50
C LEU A 85 4.63 5.10 3.93
N ALA A 86 5.57 4.23 3.58
CA ALA A 86 6.97 4.35 3.94
C ALA A 86 7.73 5.46 3.18
N SER A 87 7.06 6.21 2.30
CA SER A 87 7.63 7.34 1.56
C SER A 87 6.85 8.63 1.77
N LEU A 88 5.94 8.68 2.75
CA LEU A 88 5.12 9.86 3.05
C LEU A 88 5.95 11.07 3.51
N ASP A 89 7.10 10.83 4.13
CA ASP A 89 8.07 11.85 4.52
C ASP A 89 8.98 12.30 3.35
N GLY A 90 8.85 11.65 2.19
CA GLY A 90 9.61 11.92 0.97
C GLY A 90 10.88 11.09 0.81
N ASN A 91 11.14 10.12 1.70
CA ASN A 91 12.29 9.24 1.60
C ASN A 91 11.88 7.78 1.83
N PHE A 92 12.38 6.86 1.01
CA PHE A 92 12.16 5.42 1.21
C PHE A 92 13.51 4.78 1.54
N THR A 93 13.80 4.69 2.83
CA THR A 93 15.10 4.24 3.34
C THR A 93 15.35 2.76 3.06
N LEU A 94 16.61 2.32 3.13
CA LEU A 94 16.95 0.90 2.96
C LEU A 94 16.21 0.00 3.94
N ALA A 95 16.05 0.43 5.20
CA ALA A 95 15.35 -0.36 6.21
C ALA A 95 13.86 -0.53 5.88
N GLU A 96 13.20 0.51 5.36
CA GLU A 96 11.80 0.45 4.93
C GLU A 96 11.63 -0.39 3.67
N LYS A 97 12.59 -0.33 2.74
CA LYS A 97 12.64 -1.21 1.55
C LYS A 97 12.73 -2.66 1.96
N GLU A 98 13.67 -3.00 2.84
CA GLU A 98 13.86 -4.37 3.33
C GLU A 98 12.61 -4.90 4.04
N ARG A 99 11.96 -4.08 4.89
CA ARG A 99 10.68 -4.44 5.52
C ARG A 99 9.58 -4.68 4.49
N THR A 100 9.44 -3.79 3.52
CA THR A 100 8.41 -3.93 2.48
C THR A 100 8.62 -5.17 1.61
N TYR A 101 9.87 -5.48 1.26
CA TYR A 101 10.21 -6.69 0.52
C TYR A 101 10.00 -7.97 1.33
N ALA A 102 10.19 -7.91 2.65
CA ALA A 102 9.84 -9.02 3.54
C ALA A 102 8.32 -9.28 3.51
N TYR A 103 7.50 -8.23 3.57
CA TYR A 103 6.04 -8.37 3.39
C TYR A 103 5.67 -8.93 2.02
N ALA A 104 6.34 -8.49 0.96
CA ALA A 104 6.13 -9.02 -0.39
C ALA A 104 6.43 -10.53 -0.44
N ALA A 105 7.55 -10.96 0.16
CA ALA A 105 7.93 -12.36 0.24
C ALA A 105 6.90 -13.19 1.03
N GLU A 106 6.39 -12.69 2.16
CA GLU A 106 5.32 -13.34 2.93
C GLU A 106 4.03 -13.54 2.12
N MET A 107 3.75 -12.65 1.17
CA MET A 107 2.59 -12.73 0.28
C MET A 107 2.89 -13.44 -1.05
N ASN A 108 4.05 -14.09 -1.18
CA ASN A 108 4.51 -14.76 -2.41
C ASN A 108 4.63 -13.83 -3.61
N ILE A 109 4.94 -12.55 -3.39
CA ILE A 109 5.27 -11.58 -4.44
C ILE A 109 6.79 -11.57 -4.65
N PRO A 110 7.28 -11.86 -5.88
CA PRO A 110 8.70 -11.78 -6.18
C PRO A 110 9.27 -10.38 -5.92
N ARG A 111 10.52 -10.33 -5.44
CA ARG A 111 11.22 -9.05 -5.19
C ARG A 111 11.23 -8.14 -6.42
N SER A 112 11.45 -8.70 -7.62
CA SER A 112 11.43 -7.94 -8.87
C SER A 112 10.09 -7.24 -9.14
N GLU A 113 8.97 -7.83 -8.71
CA GLU A 113 7.65 -7.18 -8.81
C GLU A 113 7.50 -6.05 -7.79
N ALA A 114 8.01 -6.23 -6.58
CA ALA A 114 8.05 -5.17 -5.57
C ALA A 114 8.92 -3.98 -6.02
N GLU A 115 10.05 -4.25 -6.70
CA GLU A 115 10.92 -3.22 -7.30
C GLU A 115 10.20 -2.46 -8.43
N PHE A 116 9.39 -3.12 -9.26
CA PHE A 116 8.54 -2.43 -10.23
C PHE A 116 7.49 -1.53 -9.55
N LEU A 117 6.85 -2.01 -8.48
CA LEU A 117 5.90 -1.19 -7.72
C LEU A 117 6.58 0.04 -7.10
N GLU A 118 7.80 -0.12 -6.59
CA GLU A 118 8.60 0.99 -6.07
C GLU A 118 8.85 2.05 -7.13
N GLN A 119 9.30 1.63 -8.31
CA GLN A 119 9.52 2.56 -9.42
C GLN A 119 8.23 3.29 -9.81
N TRP A 120 7.10 2.57 -9.89
CA TRP A 120 5.82 3.19 -10.25
C TRP A 120 5.33 4.20 -9.21
N VAL A 121 5.55 3.92 -7.92
CA VAL A 121 5.22 4.87 -6.85
C VAL A 121 6.10 6.11 -6.94
N ALA A 122 7.41 5.95 -7.19
CA ALA A 122 8.32 7.06 -7.41
C ALA A 122 7.89 7.93 -8.62
N ASP A 123 7.59 7.30 -9.76
CA ASP A 123 7.12 7.97 -10.97
C ASP A 123 5.82 8.74 -10.71
N TYR A 124 4.89 8.15 -9.95
CA TYR A 124 3.65 8.79 -9.55
C TYR A 124 3.88 10.04 -8.68
N HIS A 125 4.80 9.95 -7.70
CA HIS A 125 5.15 11.11 -6.87
C HIS A 125 5.77 12.23 -7.70
N ASP A 126 6.66 11.91 -8.64
CA ASP A 126 7.28 12.91 -9.50
C ASP A 126 6.28 13.54 -10.47
N LEU A 127 5.32 12.77 -10.98
CA LEU A 127 4.20 13.31 -11.74
C LEU A 127 3.37 14.30 -10.91
N LYS A 128 3.06 13.98 -9.65
CA LYS A 128 2.35 14.90 -8.75
C LYS A 128 3.13 16.18 -8.48
N LYS A 129 4.45 16.09 -8.27
CA LYS A 129 5.31 17.27 -8.09
C LYS A 129 5.29 18.16 -9.33
N ARG A 130 5.40 17.57 -10.52
CA ARG A 130 5.33 18.29 -11.80
C ARG A 130 3.96 18.97 -11.98
N TRP A 131 2.89 18.27 -11.64
CA TRP A 131 1.54 18.82 -11.67
C TRP A 131 1.37 20.01 -10.71
N ALA A 132 1.87 19.92 -9.48
CA ALA A 132 1.83 21.02 -8.51
C ALA A 132 2.58 22.26 -9.03
N LYS A 133 3.78 22.09 -9.57
CA LYS A 133 4.55 23.19 -10.19
C LYS A 133 3.79 23.86 -11.33
N LEU A 134 3.12 23.06 -12.16
CA LEU A 134 2.30 23.58 -13.27
C LEU A 134 1.14 24.45 -12.74
N LEU A 135 0.45 24.02 -11.69
CA LEU A 135 -0.63 24.79 -11.07
C LEU A 135 -0.14 26.09 -10.41
N GLU A 136 1.07 26.09 -9.87
CA GLU A 136 1.70 27.27 -9.24
C GLU A 136 2.27 28.27 -10.25
N GLY A 137 2.17 27.99 -11.56
CA GLY A 137 2.71 28.87 -12.61
C GLY A 137 4.23 28.79 -12.78
N TYR A 138 4.89 27.88 -12.07
CA TYR A 138 6.29 27.52 -12.33
C TYR A 138 6.33 26.56 -13.53
N LEU A 139 6.24 27.12 -14.74
CA LEU A 139 6.59 26.39 -15.95
C LEU A 139 8.08 26.03 -15.90
N ILE A 140 8.34 24.75 -16.18
CA ILE A 140 9.67 24.17 -16.48
C ILE A 140 10.23 24.86 -17.72
#